data_AF-A0AAW9R1K0-F1
#
_entry.id   AF-A0AAW9R1K0-F1
#
_cell.length_a   1.000
_cell.length_b   1.000
_cell.length_c   1.000
_cell.angle_alpha   90.00
_cell.angle_beta   90.00
_cell.angle_gamma   90.00
#
_symmetry.space_group_name_H-M   'P 1'
#
loop_
_entity.id
_entity.type
_entity.pdbx_description
1 polymer ?
#
loop_
_entity_poly.entity_id
_entity_poly.type
_entity_poly.pdbx_seq_one_letter_code
_entity_poly.pdbx_strand_id
1 'polypeptide(L)'
;MAWRIRIVAVAALALPPMFVPAQAQDEAWLRTAEELGTSLYQIDRAVQAAAKEGERSRAFRRDGRVQGWVADVQPDVVRITYVGTRDGAPVGLYRAAVDRSGRIREALEAIDAEPLSADLAMQHAIGRTAREVQRTTCSNEVETLVLPADDGWHAYVLPRAAFADVYVLGGSYRIELSASGDAVTQVQALASECVIVQNKKGSDAMLFAEDRGLLPNELHVYISRMAGKAMYVTTTPNGRTWLIRDGRIHGVERIPGAAG
;
A
#
# COMPACT_ATOMS: atom_id res chain seq x y z
N MET A 1 23.31 67.42 28.30
CA MET A 1 23.13 65.99 28.61
C MET A 1 22.79 65.26 27.31
N ALA A 2 23.77 64.58 26.70
CA ALA A 2 23.60 63.93 25.40
C ALA A 2 23.41 62.41 25.61
N TRP A 3 22.25 61.90 25.18
CA TRP A 3 21.83 60.51 25.33
C TRP A 3 22.34 59.70 24.14
N ARG A 4 23.19 58.69 24.39
CA ARG A 4 23.69 57.77 23.34
C ARG A 4 22.85 56.49 23.33
N ILE A 5 22.06 56.32 22.28
CA ILE A 5 21.34 55.07 21.97
C ILE A 5 22.36 54.03 21.50
N ARG A 6 22.42 52.88 22.18
CA ARG A 6 23.18 51.71 21.71
C ARG A 6 22.24 50.84 20.87
N ILE A 7 22.51 50.76 19.58
CA ILE A 7 21.88 49.78 18.68
C ILE A 7 22.57 48.44 18.95
N VAL A 8 21.81 47.45 19.43
CA VAL A 8 22.26 46.05 19.53
C VAL A 8 21.97 45.40 18.19
N ALA A 9 23.02 45.09 17.43
CA ALA A 9 22.91 44.30 16.20
C ALA A 9 22.64 42.83 16.58
N VAL A 10 21.44 42.34 16.29
CA VAL A 10 21.11 40.92 16.38
C VAL A 10 21.70 40.24 15.15
N ALA A 11 22.84 39.57 15.32
CA ALA A 11 23.41 38.70 14.30
C ALA A 11 22.53 37.44 14.21
N ALA A 12 21.71 37.35 13.16
CA ALA A 12 21.00 36.13 12.82
C ALA A 12 22.02 35.08 12.37
N LEU A 13 22.31 34.10 13.24
CA LEU A 13 23.06 32.90 12.89
C LEU A 13 22.22 32.06 11.92
N ALA A 14 22.50 32.21 10.63
CA ALA A 14 21.98 31.31 9.60
C ALA A 14 22.63 29.93 9.80
N LEU A 15 21.87 28.98 10.35
CA LEU A 15 22.25 27.57 10.37
C LEU A 15 22.35 27.06 8.93
N PRO A 16 23.48 26.44 8.52
CA PRO A 16 23.60 25.88 7.18
C PRO A 16 22.59 24.73 6.99
N PRO A 17 22.05 24.55 5.78
CA PRO A 17 21.15 23.45 5.48
C PRO A 17 21.86 22.12 5.71
N MET A 18 21.27 21.27 6.56
CA MET A 18 21.75 19.90 6.78
C MET A 18 21.48 19.08 5.51
N PHE A 19 22.51 18.86 4.69
CA PHE A 19 22.44 17.90 3.60
C PHE A 19 22.51 16.49 4.15
N VAL A 20 21.43 15.73 4.06
CA VAL A 20 21.44 14.30 4.34
C VAL A 20 22.17 13.59 3.20
N PRO A 21 23.18 12.74 3.46
CA PRO A 21 23.92 12.05 2.40
C PRO A 21 23.00 11.10 1.63
N ALA A 22 23.24 10.92 0.32
CA ALA A 22 22.41 10.08 -0.56
C ALA A 22 22.18 8.66 -0.02
N GLN A 23 23.19 8.06 0.64
CA GLN A 23 23.04 6.74 1.27
C GLN A 23 22.00 6.73 2.40
N ALA A 24 21.94 7.77 3.23
CA ALA A 24 20.96 7.84 4.31
C ALA A 24 19.54 8.09 3.78
N GLN A 25 19.41 8.79 2.65
CA GLN A 25 18.13 8.95 1.94
C GLN A 25 17.65 7.62 1.34
N ASP A 26 18.55 6.87 0.67
CA ASP A 26 18.27 5.52 0.18
C ASP A 26 17.77 4.62 1.32
N GLU A 27 18.47 4.59 2.46
CA GLU A 27 18.09 3.75 3.60
C GLU A 27 16.73 4.14 4.21
N ALA A 28 16.42 5.43 4.29
CA ALA A 28 15.11 5.90 4.76
C ALA A 28 14.00 5.47 3.80
N TRP A 29 14.20 5.65 2.50
CA TRP A 29 13.27 5.20 1.47
C TRP A 29 13.00 3.70 1.55
N LEU A 30 14.05 2.89 1.66
CA LEU A 30 13.92 1.43 1.76
C LEU A 30 13.12 1.02 2.99
N ARG A 31 13.35 1.65 4.16
CA ARG A 31 12.54 1.38 5.36
C ARG A 31 11.07 1.72 5.15
N THR A 32 10.78 2.88 4.57
CA THR A 32 9.40 3.26 4.24
C THR A 32 8.75 2.27 3.27
N ALA A 33 9.48 1.80 2.25
CA ALA A 33 8.98 0.79 1.31
C ALA A 33 8.70 -0.56 1.99
N GLU A 34 9.54 -0.99 2.93
CA GLU A 34 9.34 -2.19 3.75
C GLU A 34 8.07 -2.10 4.61
N GLU A 35 7.89 -0.97 5.29
CA GLU A 35 6.75 -0.70 6.18
C GLU A 35 5.43 -0.63 5.41
N LEU A 36 5.40 0.14 4.31
CA LEU A 36 4.23 0.25 3.45
C LEU A 36 3.90 -1.09 2.80
N GLY A 37 4.88 -1.78 2.20
CA GLY A 37 4.65 -3.07 1.55
C GLY A 37 4.17 -4.15 2.52
N THR A 38 4.65 -4.12 3.77
CA THR A 38 4.16 -5.01 4.82
C THR A 38 2.73 -4.67 5.23
N SER A 39 2.40 -3.37 5.35
CA SER A 39 1.04 -2.91 5.67
C SER A 39 0.04 -3.30 4.58
N LEU A 40 0.39 -3.11 3.31
CA LEU A 40 -0.42 -3.54 2.17
C LEU A 40 -0.69 -5.04 2.21
N TYR A 41 0.34 -5.85 2.46
CA TYR A 41 0.20 -7.31 2.57
C TYR A 41 -0.74 -7.71 3.72
N GLN A 42 -0.62 -7.06 4.88
CA GLN A 42 -1.46 -7.37 6.04
C GLN A 42 -2.94 -7.05 5.78
N ILE A 43 -3.23 -5.88 5.21
CA ILE A 43 -4.60 -5.49 4.88
C ILE A 43 -5.16 -6.38 3.80
N ASP A 44 -4.43 -6.62 2.71
CA ASP A 44 -4.90 -7.48 1.61
C ASP A 44 -5.23 -8.89 2.11
N ARG A 45 -4.37 -9.46 2.95
CA ARG A 45 -4.60 -10.77 3.55
C ARG A 45 -5.87 -10.79 4.41
N ALA A 46 -6.12 -9.73 5.17
CA ALA A 46 -7.34 -9.60 5.98
C ALA A 46 -8.58 -9.47 5.11
N VAL A 47 -8.52 -8.68 4.03
CA VAL A 47 -9.61 -8.51 3.06
C VAL A 47 -9.95 -9.84 2.39
N GLN A 48 -8.95 -10.59 1.92
CA GLN A 48 -9.17 -11.91 1.31
C GLN A 48 -9.77 -12.92 2.30
N ALA A 49 -9.32 -12.91 3.55
CA ALA A 49 -9.88 -13.77 4.59
C ALA A 49 -11.35 -13.40 4.89
N ALA A 50 -11.67 -12.12 5.05
CA ALA A 50 -13.02 -11.63 5.26
C ALA A 50 -13.94 -11.95 4.06
N ALA A 51 -13.44 -11.77 2.83
CA ALA A 51 -14.18 -12.09 1.61
C ALA A 51 -14.52 -13.59 1.55
N LYS A 52 -13.60 -14.46 1.96
CA LYS A 52 -13.84 -15.91 2.05
C LYS A 52 -14.94 -16.26 3.05
N GLU A 53 -15.05 -15.53 4.17
CA GLU A 53 -16.20 -15.68 5.08
C GLU A 53 -17.49 -15.15 4.44
N GLY A 54 -17.41 -14.04 3.71
CA GLY A 54 -18.47 -13.49 2.86
C GLY A 54 -19.06 -14.53 1.92
N GLU A 55 -18.22 -15.26 1.20
CA GLU A 55 -18.65 -16.29 0.26
C GLU A 55 -19.45 -17.43 0.91
N ARG A 56 -19.23 -17.69 2.20
CA ARG A 56 -19.97 -18.71 2.96
C ARG A 56 -21.34 -18.20 3.43
N SER A 57 -21.52 -16.88 3.55
CA SER A 57 -22.77 -16.26 3.99
C SER A 57 -23.70 -15.98 2.81
N ARG A 58 -24.85 -16.68 2.75
CA ARG A 58 -25.87 -16.43 1.72
C ARG A 58 -26.48 -15.03 1.83
N ALA A 59 -26.58 -14.48 3.05
CA ALA A 59 -27.10 -13.14 3.27
C ALA A 59 -26.15 -12.10 2.67
N PHE A 60 -24.85 -12.20 2.99
CA PHE A 60 -23.82 -11.31 2.45
C PHE A 60 -23.77 -11.36 0.92
N ARG A 61 -23.68 -12.55 0.32
CA ARG A 61 -23.60 -12.71 -1.15
C ARG A 61 -24.78 -12.15 -1.93
N ARG A 62 -25.93 -11.97 -1.27
CA ARG A 62 -27.16 -11.46 -1.90
C ARG A 62 -27.43 -10.00 -1.54
N ASP A 63 -26.61 -9.39 -0.69
CA ASP A 63 -26.83 -8.03 -0.25
C ASP A 63 -26.22 -7.04 -1.25
N GLY A 64 -27.03 -6.63 -2.22
CA GLY A 64 -26.66 -5.61 -3.21
C GLY A 64 -26.43 -4.21 -2.63
N ARG A 65 -26.61 -4.00 -1.32
CA ARG A 65 -26.27 -2.75 -0.64
C ARG A 65 -24.78 -2.63 -0.36
N VAL A 66 -24.02 -3.73 -0.39
CA VAL A 66 -22.56 -3.72 -0.19
C VAL A 66 -21.89 -3.10 -1.42
N GLN A 67 -21.16 -2.02 -1.20
CA GLN A 67 -20.50 -1.21 -2.23
C GLN A 67 -18.96 -1.27 -2.15
N GLY A 68 -18.42 -1.83 -1.08
CA GLY A 68 -16.99 -1.89 -0.84
C GLY A 68 -16.67 -2.30 0.59
N TRP A 69 -15.44 -2.03 1.01
CA TRP A 69 -14.97 -2.32 2.36
C TRP A 69 -14.00 -1.25 2.83
N VAL A 70 -13.81 -1.17 4.14
CA VAL A 70 -12.81 -0.35 4.84
C VAL A 70 -12.08 -1.21 5.85
N ALA A 71 -10.83 -0.87 6.15
CA ALA A 71 -9.98 -1.60 7.08
C ALA A 71 -9.55 -0.69 8.24
N ASP A 72 -9.97 -1.07 9.44
CA ASP A 72 -9.49 -0.52 10.71
C ASP A 72 -8.36 -1.40 11.23
N VAL A 73 -7.12 -0.90 11.12
CA VAL A 73 -5.90 -1.64 11.49
C VAL A 73 -5.56 -1.35 12.95
N GLN A 74 -5.65 -2.37 13.79
CA GLN A 74 -5.32 -2.31 15.21
C GLN A 74 -4.05 -3.13 15.51
N PRO A 75 -3.47 -3.02 16.73
CA PRO A 75 -2.25 -3.74 17.07
C PRO A 75 -2.31 -5.26 16.85
N ASP A 76 -3.44 -5.91 17.12
CA ASP A 76 -3.54 -7.38 17.04
C ASP A 76 -4.46 -7.90 15.92
N VAL A 77 -5.29 -7.03 15.37
CA VAL A 77 -6.37 -7.39 14.46
C VAL A 77 -6.57 -6.33 13.38
N VAL A 78 -6.94 -6.77 12.18
CA VAL A 78 -7.47 -5.92 11.13
C VAL A 78 -8.96 -6.19 11.03
N ARG A 79 -9.76 -5.15 11.29
CA ARG A 79 -11.22 -5.23 11.22
C ARG A 79 -11.68 -4.73 9.85
N ILE A 80 -12.27 -5.64 9.08
CA ILE A 80 -12.85 -5.33 7.78
C ILE A 80 -14.33 -5.04 7.98
N THR A 81 -14.76 -3.82 7.63
CA THR A 81 -16.17 -3.45 7.61
C THR A 81 -16.62 -3.29 6.17
N TYR A 82 -17.61 -4.06 5.74
CA TYR A 82 -18.25 -3.90 4.45
C TYR A 82 -19.22 -2.74 4.48
N VAL A 83 -19.12 -1.87 3.49
CA VAL A 83 -19.76 -0.56 3.48
C VAL A 83 -20.94 -0.58 2.52
N GLY A 84 -22.03 0.08 2.90
CA GLY A 84 -23.12 0.48 2.01
C GLY A 84 -23.47 1.95 2.20
N THR A 85 -24.66 2.34 1.75
CA THR A 85 -25.17 3.70 1.92
C THR A 85 -26.54 3.69 2.59
N ARG A 86 -26.78 4.65 3.49
CA ARG A 86 -28.10 5.00 4.01
C ARG A 86 -28.24 6.51 4.01
N ASP A 87 -29.31 7.03 3.39
CA ASP A 87 -29.58 8.47 3.28
C ASP A 87 -28.39 9.29 2.71
N GLY A 88 -27.67 8.70 1.76
CA GLY A 88 -26.49 9.30 1.13
C GLY A 88 -25.18 9.20 1.92
N ALA A 89 -25.21 8.72 3.18
CA ALA A 89 -24.03 8.55 4.02
C ALA A 89 -23.49 7.11 4.02
N PRO A 90 -22.16 6.90 4.08
CA PRO A 90 -21.58 5.56 4.18
C PRO A 90 -21.86 4.94 5.56
N VAL A 91 -22.33 3.70 5.56
CA VAL A 91 -22.65 2.93 6.77
C VAL A 91 -21.99 1.55 6.73
N GLY A 92 -21.66 1.00 7.90
CA GLY A 92 -21.23 -0.40 8.00
C GLY A 92 -22.41 -1.36 7.87
N LEU A 93 -22.26 -2.45 7.12
CA LEU A 93 -23.32 -3.47 6.94
C LEU A 93 -22.90 -4.82 7.50
N TYR A 94 -21.64 -5.18 7.29
CA TYR A 94 -21.07 -6.42 7.81
C TYR A 94 -19.68 -6.16 8.35
N ARG A 95 -19.24 -6.99 9.28
CA ARG A 95 -17.92 -6.88 9.88
C ARG A 95 -17.31 -8.25 10.12
N ALA A 96 -16.00 -8.34 9.88
CA ALA A 96 -15.17 -9.46 10.29
C ALA A 96 -13.87 -8.91 10.88
N ALA A 97 -13.22 -9.69 11.73
CA ALA A 97 -11.93 -9.33 12.31
C ALA A 97 -10.92 -10.45 12.07
N VAL A 98 -9.74 -10.08 11.58
CA VAL A 98 -8.71 -11.02 11.13
C VAL A 98 -7.41 -10.68 11.84
N ASP A 99 -6.73 -11.66 12.43
CA ASP A 99 -5.42 -11.40 13.02
C ASP A 99 -4.35 -11.15 11.96
N ARG A 100 -3.17 -10.68 12.38
CA ARG A 100 -2.02 -10.40 11.48
C ARG A 100 -1.52 -11.63 10.72
N SER A 101 -1.86 -12.84 11.15
CA SER A 101 -1.55 -14.09 10.45
C SER A 101 -2.61 -14.47 9.41
N GLY A 102 -3.62 -13.62 9.19
CA GLY A 102 -4.72 -13.86 8.27
C GLY A 102 -5.76 -14.87 8.77
N ARG A 103 -5.78 -15.18 10.08
CA ARG A 103 -6.79 -16.07 10.67
C ARG A 103 -7.98 -15.26 11.17
N ILE A 104 -9.18 -15.76 10.91
CA ILE A 104 -10.43 -15.16 11.39
C ILE A 104 -10.47 -15.23 12.92
N ARG A 105 -10.70 -14.08 13.55
CA ARG A 105 -10.90 -13.91 15.00
C ARG A 105 -12.38 -13.68 15.32
N GLU A 106 -13.04 -12.87 14.50
CA GLU A 106 -14.47 -12.63 14.54
C GLU A 106 -15.02 -12.97 13.15
N ALA A 107 -15.93 -13.95 13.09
CA ALA A 107 -16.56 -14.36 11.85
C ALA A 107 -17.39 -13.21 11.27
N LEU A 108 -17.65 -13.26 9.97
CA LEU A 108 -18.47 -12.24 9.32
C LEU A 108 -19.88 -12.23 9.92
N GLU A 109 -20.27 -11.09 10.47
CA GLU A 109 -21.61 -10.85 10.99
C GLU A 109 -22.24 -9.62 10.36
N ALA A 110 -23.58 -9.61 10.27
CA ALA A 110 -24.31 -8.40 9.97
C ALA A 110 -24.29 -7.50 11.20
N ILE A 111 -24.07 -6.21 10.99
CA ILE A 111 -24.06 -5.20 12.05
C ILE A 111 -25.21 -4.21 11.84
N ASP A 112 -25.56 -3.48 12.89
CA ASP A 112 -26.47 -2.35 12.76
C ASP A 112 -25.87 -1.31 11.81
N ALA A 113 -26.70 -0.80 10.90
CA ALA A 113 -26.27 0.10 9.84
C ALA A 113 -25.97 1.50 10.41
N GLU A 114 -24.87 1.63 11.12
CA GLU A 114 -24.42 2.89 11.72
C GLU A 114 -23.46 3.64 10.77
N PRO A 115 -23.45 4.99 10.82
CA PRO A 115 -22.44 5.77 10.12
C PRO A 115 -21.02 5.31 10.47
N LEU A 116 -20.16 5.26 9.46
CA LEU A 116 -18.74 5.01 9.69
C LEU A 116 -18.11 6.15 10.53
N SER A 117 -17.03 5.86 11.23
CA SER A 117 -16.18 6.90 11.80
C SER A 117 -15.62 7.79 10.68
N ALA A 118 -15.21 9.02 11.02
CA ALA A 118 -14.69 9.97 10.04
C ALA A 118 -13.54 9.38 9.20
N ASP A 119 -12.57 8.71 9.85
CA ASP A 119 -11.42 8.12 9.16
C ASP A 119 -11.81 6.99 8.21
N LEU A 120 -12.77 6.13 8.61
CA LEU A 120 -13.23 5.04 7.75
C LEU A 120 -14.12 5.55 6.60
N ALA A 121 -14.95 6.55 6.85
CA ALA A 121 -15.69 7.24 5.79
C ALA A 121 -14.74 7.88 4.77
N MET A 122 -13.66 8.50 5.25
CA MET A 122 -12.59 9.06 4.43
C MET A 122 -11.89 7.98 3.60
N GLN A 123 -11.47 6.88 4.25
CA GLN A 123 -10.85 5.74 3.59
C GLN A 123 -11.72 5.20 2.46
N HIS A 124 -13.03 5.06 2.69
CA HIS A 124 -14.00 4.62 1.68
C HIS A 124 -14.10 5.60 0.51
N ALA A 125 -14.22 6.90 0.80
CA ALA A 125 -14.32 7.94 -0.23
C ALA A 125 -13.05 7.99 -1.10
N ILE A 126 -11.87 7.98 -0.47
CA ILE A 126 -10.58 7.95 -1.16
C ILE A 126 -10.44 6.70 -2.03
N GLY A 127 -10.85 5.53 -1.51
CA GLY A 127 -10.81 4.28 -2.27
C GLY A 127 -11.65 4.35 -3.56
N ARG A 128 -12.80 5.04 -3.51
CA ARG A 128 -13.63 5.28 -4.71
C ARG A 128 -12.95 6.25 -5.68
N THR A 129 -12.48 7.39 -5.19
CA THR A 129 -11.75 8.39 -6.01
C THR A 129 -10.55 7.77 -6.71
N ALA A 130 -9.74 6.99 -5.98
CA ALA A 130 -8.55 6.33 -6.50
C ALA A 130 -8.85 5.36 -7.66
N ARG A 131 -10.01 4.70 -7.66
CA ARG A 131 -10.43 3.80 -8.76
C ARG A 131 -10.76 4.55 -10.05
N GLU A 132 -11.20 5.81 -9.92
CA GLU A 132 -11.63 6.66 -11.03
C GLU A 132 -10.47 7.45 -11.66
N VAL A 133 -9.32 7.55 -10.99
CA VAL A 133 -8.11 8.20 -11.52
C VAL A 133 -7.68 7.55 -12.84
N GLN A 134 -7.47 8.38 -13.87
CA GLN A 134 -7.01 7.92 -15.17
C GLN A 134 -5.60 7.33 -15.08
N ARG A 135 -5.45 6.09 -15.55
CA ARG A 135 -4.20 5.32 -15.47
C ARG A 135 -4.20 4.17 -16.48
N THR A 136 -3.03 3.61 -16.75
CA THR A 136 -2.92 2.37 -17.52
C THR A 136 -3.58 1.23 -16.76
N THR A 137 -4.46 0.49 -17.44
CA THR A 137 -5.20 -0.63 -16.84
C THR A 137 -4.65 -1.94 -17.39
N CYS A 138 -4.11 -2.78 -16.51
CA CYS A 138 -3.50 -4.07 -16.87
C CYS A 138 -4.31 -5.28 -16.40
N SER A 139 -5.41 -5.04 -15.69
CA SER A 139 -6.39 -6.05 -15.29
C SER A 139 -7.78 -5.42 -15.23
N ASN A 140 -8.81 -6.21 -15.51
CA ASN A 140 -10.21 -5.82 -15.32
C ASN A 140 -10.60 -5.80 -13.84
N GLU A 141 -9.80 -6.46 -12.99
CA GLU A 141 -10.00 -6.52 -11.55
C GLU A 141 -8.87 -5.79 -10.84
N VAL A 142 -9.24 -4.88 -9.94
CA VAL A 142 -8.31 -4.15 -9.10
C VAL A 142 -8.78 -4.19 -7.66
N GLU A 143 -7.82 -4.28 -6.75
CA GLU A 143 -8.03 -3.94 -5.36
C GLU A 143 -7.64 -2.49 -5.10
N THR A 144 -8.31 -1.87 -4.13
CA THR A 144 -7.90 -0.55 -3.65
C THR A 144 -7.63 -0.59 -2.16
N LEU A 145 -6.39 -0.33 -1.76
CA LEU A 145 -5.97 -0.26 -0.37
C LEU A 145 -5.68 1.20 -0.03
N VAL A 146 -6.17 1.70 1.10
CA VAL A 146 -5.97 3.09 1.51
C VAL A 146 -5.31 3.12 2.88
N LEU A 147 -4.19 3.84 2.96
CA LEU A 147 -3.36 3.99 4.14
C LEU A 147 -3.22 5.47 4.50
N PRO A 148 -3.20 5.83 5.79
CA PRO A 148 -2.78 7.17 6.21
C PRO A 148 -1.29 7.38 5.88
N ALA A 149 -0.92 8.62 5.60
CA ALA A 149 0.46 9.09 5.44
C ALA A 149 0.66 10.36 6.29
N ASP A 150 1.90 10.79 6.47
CA ASP A 150 2.23 11.90 7.38
C ASP A 150 1.46 13.19 7.05
N ASP A 151 1.37 13.55 5.75
CA ASP A 151 0.72 14.77 5.27
C ASP A 151 -0.57 14.49 4.46
N GLY A 152 -1.13 13.29 4.57
CA GLY A 152 -2.32 12.93 3.82
C GLY A 152 -2.63 11.45 3.76
N TRP A 153 -2.92 10.97 2.55
CA TRP A 153 -3.31 9.58 2.32
C TRP A 153 -2.61 8.99 1.11
N HIS A 154 -2.31 7.70 1.21
CA HIS A 154 -1.89 6.88 0.08
C HIS A 154 -2.99 5.90 -0.29
N ALA A 155 -3.50 5.99 -1.51
CA ALA A 155 -4.37 5.01 -2.11
C ALA A 155 -3.60 4.17 -3.13
N TYR A 156 -3.65 2.86 -2.97
CA TYR A 156 -2.99 1.90 -3.83
C TYR A 156 -4.02 1.23 -4.70
N VAL A 157 -3.89 1.36 -6.01
CA VAL A 157 -4.69 0.59 -6.96
C VAL A 157 -3.84 -0.56 -7.47
N LEU A 158 -4.23 -1.79 -7.13
CA LEU A 158 -3.44 -2.99 -7.34
C LEU A 158 -4.20 -3.96 -8.24
N PRO A 159 -3.72 -4.24 -9.47
CA PRO A 159 -4.37 -5.19 -10.36
C PRO A 159 -4.31 -6.62 -9.81
N ARG A 160 -5.39 -7.38 -10.02
CA ARG A 160 -5.46 -8.81 -9.69
C ARG A 160 -5.23 -9.65 -10.93
N ALA A 161 -4.53 -10.76 -10.77
CA ALA A 161 -4.43 -11.78 -11.81
C ALA A 161 -5.61 -12.74 -11.72
N ALA A 162 -6.02 -13.31 -12.86
CA ALA A 162 -6.98 -14.41 -12.89
C ALA A 162 -6.43 -15.73 -12.33
N PHE A 163 -5.09 -15.88 -12.27
CA PHE A 163 -4.40 -17.10 -11.85
C PHE A 163 -3.64 -16.86 -10.54
N ALA A 164 -3.76 -17.81 -9.61
CA ALA A 164 -3.19 -17.68 -8.26
C ALA A 164 -1.66 -17.67 -8.21
N ASP A 165 -0.98 -18.17 -9.25
CA ASP A 165 0.48 -18.16 -9.37
C ASP A 165 1.01 -17.01 -10.22
N VAL A 166 0.16 -16.06 -10.62
CA VAL A 166 0.53 -14.88 -11.41
C VAL A 166 0.29 -13.62 -10.59
N TYR A 167 1.27 -12.73 -10.60
CA TYR A 167 1.18 -11.41 -9.99
C TYR A 167 1.31 -10.36 -11.08
N VAL A 168 0.34 -9.46 -11.18
CA VAL A 168 0.38 -8.32 -12.10
C VAL A 168 1.04 -7.16 -11.36
N LEU A 169 2.22 -6.73 -11.80
CA LEU A 169 2.92 -5.60 -11.19
C LEU A 169 2.57 -4.32 -11.96
N GLY A 170 2.60 -4.40 -13.29
CA GLY A 170 2.23 -3.30 -14.17
C GLY A 170 0.78 -2.87 -13.98
N GLY A 171 0.50 -1.57 -14.09
CA GLY A 171 -0.82 -1.02 -13.76
C GLY A 171 -1.08 -0.87 -12.26
N SER A 172 -0.09 -1.12 -11.40
CA SER A 172 -0.13 -0.75 -9.98
C SER A 172 0.25 0.70 -9.79
N TYR A 173 -0.53 1.43 -8.99
CA TYR A 173 -0.30 2.85 -8.72
C TYR A 173 -0.39 3.18 -7.23
N ARG A 174 0.48 4.08 -6.77
CA ARG A 174 0.29 4.87 -5.56
C ARG A 174 -0.28 6.23 -5.94
N ILE A 175 -1.42 6.57 -5.37
CA ILE A 175 -2.09 7.85 -5.53
C ILE A 175 -1.99 8.54 -4.17
N GLU A 176 -1.39 9.72 -4.16
CA GLU A 176 -1.25 10.54 -2.95
C GLU A 176 -2.36 11.59 -2.95
N LEU A 177 -2.98 11.78 -1.79
CA LEU A 177 -4.08 12.70 -1.60
C LEU A 177 -3.82 13.62 -0.40
N SER A 178 -4.43 14.81 -0.44
CA SER A 178 -4.45 15.78 0.67
C SER A 178 -4.96 15.15 1.97
N ALA A 179 -4.66 15.75 3.13
CA ALA A 179 -5.20 15.34 4.43
C ALA A 179 -6.73 15.24 4.49
N SER A 180 -7.43 16.11 3.74
CA SER A 180 -8.89 16.08 3.56
C SER A 180 -9.39 15.02 2.59
N GLY A 181 -8.50 14.30 1.89
CA GLY A 181 -8.83 13.23 0.94
C GLY A 181 -9.50 13.70 -0.35
N ASP A 182 -9.63 15.00 -0.56
CA ASP A 182 -10.40 15.63 -1.63
C ASP A 182 -9.58 16.03 -2.87
N ALA A 183 -8.24 16.11 -2.72
CA ALA A 183 -7.34 16.51 -3.80
C ALA A 183 -6.28 15.44 -4.03
N VAL A 184 -6.19 14.95 -5.26
CA VAL A 184 -5.06 14.12 -5.71
C VAL A 184 -3.85 15.03 -5.90
N THR A 185 -2.77 14.76 -5.15
CA THR A 185 -1.53 15.54 -5.21
C THR A 185 -0.48 14.87 -6.08
N GLN A 186 -0.48 13.53 -6.15
CA GLN A 186 0.46 12.77 -6.98
C GLN A 186 -0.16 11.46 -7.46
N VAL A 187 0.22 11.03 -8.66
CA VAL A 187 -0.10 9.70 -9.21
C VAL A 187 1.19 9.07 -9.69
N GLN A 188 1.62 8.00 -9.03
CA GLN A 188 2.88 7.32 -9.31
C GLN A 188 2.63 5.87 -9.71
N ALA A 189 3.11 5.47 -10.89
CA ALA A 189 3.16 4.06 -11.26
C ALA A 189 4.26 3.35 -10.44
N LEU A 190 3.94 2.18 -9.89
CA LEU A 190 4.86 1.38 -9.06
C LEU A 190 5.62 0.32 -9.86
N ALA A 191 5.27 0.13 -11.13
CA ALA A 191 5.99 -0.70 -12.09
C ALA A 191 5.76 -0.15 -13.52
N SER A 192 6.57 -0.58 -14.48
CA SER A 192 6.36 -0.25 -15.89
C SER A 192 5.38 -1.17 -16.58
N GLU A 193 4.75 -0.64 -17.63
CA GLU A 193 3.91 -1.37 -18.58
C GLU A 193 2.84 -2.26 -17.89
N CYS A 194 2.51 -3.39 -18.50
CA CYS A 194 1.66 -4.44 -17.93
C CYS A 194 2.51 -5.68 -17.60
N VAL A 195 3.62 -5.46 -16.89
CA VAL A 195 4.54 -6.53 -16.51
C VAL A 195 3.93 -7.46 -15.46
N ILE A 196 4.18 -8.76 -15.63
CA ILE A 196 3.73 -9.81 -14.74
C ILE A 196 4.92 -10.61 -14.19
N VAL A 197 4.75 -11.18 -13.01
CA VAL A 197 5.70 -12.13 -12.42
C VAL A 197 4.95 -13.42 -12.12
N GLN A 198 5.52 -14.54 -12.59
CA GLN A 198 4.97 -15.86 -12.31
C GLN A 198 5.69 -16.52 -11.13
N ASN A 199 4.94 -16.93 -10.12
CA ASN A 199 5.41 -17.69 -8.97
C ASN A 199 5.47 -19.19 -9.31
N LYS A 200 6.45 -19.57 -10.14
CA LYS A 200 6.64 -20.96 -10.59
C LYS A 200 6.91 -21.89 -9.41
N LYS A 201 6.21 -23.03 -9.37
CA LYS A 201 6.49 -24.12 -8.42
C LYS A 201 7.92 -24.63 -8.59
N GLY A 202 8.60 -24.93 -7.48
CA GLY A 202 9.99 -25.38 -7.50
C GLY A 202 11.05 -24.29 -7.68
N SER A 203 10.67 -23.03 -7.97
CA SER A 203 11.61 -21.90 -7.89
C SER A 203 11.69 -21.38 -6.46
N ASP A 204 12.90 -21.11 -5.99
CA ASP A 204 13.17 -20.54 -4.67
C ASP A 204 12.92 -19.02 -4.61
N ALA A 205 13.00 -18.35 -5.77
CA ALA A 205 12.82 -16.91 -5.86
C ALA A 205 12.11 -16.48 -7.15
N MET A 206 11.58 -15.26 -7.12
CA MET A 206 11.11 -14.53 -8.30
C MET A 206 12.16 -13.53 -8.74
N LEU A 207 12.19 -13.20 -10.04
CA LEU A 207 13.10 -12.21 -10.61
C LEU A 207 12.29 -11.09 -11.25
N PHE A 208 12.70 -9.85 -11.03
CA PHE A 208 12.07 -8.67 -11.62
C PHE A 208 13.13 -7.62 -12.02
N ALA A 209 12.91 -6.98 -13.17
CA ALA A 209 13.71 -5.85 -13.63
C ALA A 209 12.90 -4.57 -13.44
N GLU A 210 13.34 -3.70 -12.53
CA GLU A 210 12.74 -2.39 -12.26
C GLU A 210 13.43 -1.36 -13.14
N ASP A 211 12.70 -0.73 -14.05
CA ASP A 211 13.22 0.20 -15.05
C ASP A 211 12.84 1.67 -14.81
N ARG A 212 11.96 1.95 -13.84
CA ARG A 212 11.52 3.31 -13.48
C ARG A 212 12.24 3.83 -12.24
N GLY A 213 12.52 2.95 -11.29
CA GLY A 213 13.11 3.27 -10.00
C GLY A 213 14.62 3.06 -9.93
N LEU A 214 15.29 3.88 -9.12
CA LEU A 214 16.68 3.63 -8.68
C LEU A 214 16.77 2.66 -7.50
N LEU A 215 15.65 2.47 -6.79
CA LEU A 215 15.50 1.63 -5.62
C LEU A 215 14.21 0.81 -5.75
N PRO A 216 14.11 -0.38 -5.12
CA PRO A 216 12.83 -1.06 -4.96
C PRO A 216 11.85 -0.19 -4.19
N ASN A 217 10.57 -0.30 -4.55
CA ASN A 217 9.44 0.30 -3.85
C ASN A 217 8.58 -0.75 -3.11
N GLU A 218 7.55 -0.28 -2.41
CA GLU A 218 6.62 -1.05 -1.59
C GLU A 218 5.87 -2.18 -2.33
N LEU A 219 5.66 -2.06 -3.65
CA LEU A 219 5.00 -3.09 -4.45
C LEU A 219 5.81 -4.39 -4.43
N HIS A 220 7.13 -4.30 -4.54
CA HIS A 220 7.99 -5.48 -4.58
C HIS A 220 7.96 -6.24 -3.24
N VAL A 221 7.93 -5.50 -2.14
CA VAL A 221 7.77 -6.05 -0.79
C VAL A 221 6.42 -6.75 -0.68
N TYR A 222 5.34 -6.06 -1.07
CA TYR A 222 3.99 -6.62 -1.07
C TYR A 222 3.89 -7.93 -1.88
N ILE A 223 4.39 -7.94 -3.13
CA ILE A 223 4.34 -9.13 -4.00
C ILE A 223 5.22 -10.27 -3.46
N SER A 224 6.42 -10.00 -2.94
CA SER A 224 7.26 -11.03 -2.31
C SER A 224 6.53 -11.71 -1.16
N ARG A 225 5.86 -10.93 -0.29
CA ARG A 225 5.08 -11.49 0.82
C ARG A 225 3.85 -12.26 0.36
N MET A 226 3.14 -11.75 -0.64
CA MET A 226 2.00 -12.43 -1.25
C MET A 226 2.39 -13.78 -1.86
N ALA A 227 3.54 -13.84 -2.54
CA ALA A 227 4.07 -15.05 -3.13
C ALA A 227 4.63 -16.05 -2.10
N GLY A 228 4.91 -15.59 -0.87
CA GLY A 228 5.60 -16.38 0.15
C GLY A 228 7.02 -16.78 -0.29
N LYS A 229 7.67 -15.95 -1.13
CA LYS A 229 8.99 -16.24 -1.71
C LYS A 229 9.87 -15.01 -1.75
N ALA A 230 11.19 -15.25 -1.78
CA ALA A 230 12.15 -14.22 -2.07
C ALA A 230 11.91 -13.63 -3.47
N MET A 231 12.18 -12.34 -3.63
CA MET A 231 12.18 -11.66 -4.92
C MET A 231 13.52 -10.94 -5.09
N TYR A 232 14.19 -11.18 -6.22
CA TYR A 232 15.30 -10.35 -6.65
C TYR A 232 14.78 -9.26 -7.58
N VAL A 233 15.14 -8.02 -7.26
CA VAL A 233 14.83 -6.84 -8.08
C VAL A 233 16.13 -6.25 -8.57
N THR A 234 16.30 -6.16 -9.89
CA THR A 234 17.42 -5.43 -10.51
C THR A 234 16.91 -4.08 -10.99
N THR A 235 17.39 -3.00 -10.39
CA THR A 235 17.07 -1.63 -10.81
C THR A 235 17.94 -1.29 -12.03
N THR A 236 17.37 -1.44 -13.23
CA THR A 236 18.10 -1.33 -14.49
C THR A 236 18.78 0.04 -14.71
N PRO A 237 18.26 1.19 -14.22
CA PRO A 237 18.94 2.46 -14.45
C PRO A 237 20.30 2.60 -13.75
N ASN A 238 20.55 1.83 -12.68
CA ASN A 238 21.83 1.85 -11.96
C ASN A 238 22.50 0.46 -11.83
N GLY A 239 21.89 -0.59 -12.39
CA GLY A 239 22.40 -1.97 -12.37
C GLY A 239 22.45 -2.64 -11.00
N ARG A 240 21.93 -2.01 -9.94
CA ARG A 240 21.95 -2.58 -8.58
C ARG A 240 20.94 -3.72 -8.48
N THR A 241 21.30 -4.74 -7.72
CA THR A 241 20.40 -5.87 -7.42
C THR A 241 20.06 -5.90 -5.94
N TRP A 242 18.80 -6.20 -5.67
CA TRP A 242 18.21 -6.21 -4.34
C TRP A 242 17.55 -7.56 -4.09
N LEU A 243 17.73 -8.11 -2.90
CA LEU A 243 17.00 -9.25 -2.38
C LEU A 243 15.88 -8.74 -1.47
N ILE A 244 14.65 -9.13 -1.77
CA ILE A 244 13.49 -8.88 -0.96
C ILE A 244 13.03 -10.18 -0.34
N ARG A 245 12.97 -10.24 0.99
CA ARG A 245 12.58 -11.44 1.72
C ARG A 245 11.97 -11.08 3.07
N ASP A 246 10.87 -11.74 3.42
CA ASP A 246 10.20 -11.60 4.72
C ASP A 246 9.81 -10.15 5.08
N GLY A 247 9.59 -9.31 4.06
CA GLY A 247 9.27 -7.90 4.24
C GLY A 247 10.48 -6.97 4.31
N ARG A 248 11.69 -7.47 4.07
CA ARG A 248 12.95 -6.71 4.12
C ARG A 248 13.60 -6.60 2.76
N ILE A 249 14.30 -5.50 2.51
CA ILE A 249 15.06 -5.20 1.30
C ILE A 249 16.56 -5.18 1.66
N HIS A 250 17.36 -5.96 0.94
CA HIS A 250 18.80 -6.05 1.12
C HIS A 250 19.52 -5.84 -0.20
N GLY A 251 20.54 -4.98 -0.23
CA GLY A 251 21.44 -4.91 -1.39
C GLY A 251 22.25 -6.20 -1.52
N VAL A 252 22.42 -6.70 -2.75
CA VAL A 252 23.24 -7.88 -3.05
C VAL A 252 24.11 -7.63 -4.28
N GLU A 253 25.30 -8.25 -4.31
CA GLU A 253 26.21 -8.11 -5.45
C GLU A 253 25.70 -8.81 -6.71
N ARG A 254 25.05 -9.98 -6.55
CA ARG A 254 24.52 -10.78 -7.65
C ARG A 254 23.44 -11.76 -7.18
N ILE A 255 22.66 -12.26 -8.14
CA ILE A 255 21.68 -13.33 -7.91
C ILE A 255 22.43 -14.67 -7.81
N PRO A 256 22.28 -15.45 -6.72
CA PRO A 256 22.88 -16.78 -6.60
C PRO A 256 22.40 -17.71 -7.73
N GLY A 257 23.32 -18.47 -8.33
CA GLY A 257 22.99 -19.43 -9.41
C GLY A 257 22.84 -18.83 -10.80
N ALA A 258 22.88 -17.50 -10.95
CA ALA A 258 23.12 -16.86 -12.24
C ALA A 258 24.61 -16.99 -12.59
N ALA A 259 25.01 -18.15 -13.11
CA ALA A 259 26.32 -18.29 -13.75
C ALA A 259 26.24 -17.60 -15.12
N GLY A 260 27.17 -16.65 -15.35
CA GLY A 260 27.57 -16.28 -16.70
C GLY A 260 28.47 -17.35 -17.30
#